data_AF-A0A7C7Q0T2-F1
#
_entry.id   AF-A0A7C7Q0T2-F1
#
_cell.length_a   1.000
_cell.length_b   1.000
_cell.length_c   1.000
_cell.angle_alpha   90.00
_cell.angle_beta   90.00
_cell.angle_gamma   90.00
#
_symmetry.space_group_name_H-M   'P 1'
#
loop_
_entity.id
_entity.type
_entity.pdbx_description
1 polymer ?
#
loop_
_entity_poly.entity_id
_entity_poly.type
_entity_poly.pdbx_seq_one_letter_code
_entity_poly.pdbx_strand_id
1 'polypeptide(L)'
;MVNFLSIKNNPSNEYYLTLDTIEEILYILVKHFSKKSYWELKSNPEIAKNTYKKVIPLIKSILKSFFKITLQTKNTHKILFSVCEKYGLLPKDALLLAICIENDINNLITLDKDFCNLSLEESINIISTYKELEKI
;
A
#
# COMPACT_ATOMS: atom_id res chain seq x y z
N MET A 1 4.15 -6.70 -5.90
CA MET A 1 4.62 -5.41 -6.42
C MET A 1 4.15 -4.39 -5.39
N VAL A 2 5.08 -3.66 -4.76
CA VAL A 2 4.76 -2.88 -3.55
C VAL A 2 4.12 -1.55 -3.97
N ASN A 3 2.84 -1.40 -3.64
CA ASN A 3 2.08 -0.17 -3.91
C ASN A 3 2.08 0.70 -2.65
N PHE A 4 2.48 1.97 -2.78
CA PHE A 4 2.46 2.94 -1.69
C PHE A 4 1.20 3.81 -1.81
N LEU A 5 0.86 4.53 -0.74
CA LEU A 5 -0.23 5.51 -0.67
C LEU A 5 0.36 6.82 -0.13
N SER A 6 -0.15 7.98 -0.55
CA SER A 6 0.04 9.32 0.05
C SER A 6 -0.33 10.35 -1.02
N ILE A 7 -1.21 11.34 -0.80
CA ILE A 7 -1.11 12.50 0.10
C ILE A 7 -2.51 13.10 0.31
N LYS A 8 -2.78 13.64 1.51
CA LYS A 8 -3.83 14.64 1.74
C LYS A 8 -3.19 16.03 1.66
N ASN A 9 -3.68 16.91 0.78
CA ASN A 9 -3.15 18.28 0.63
C ASN A 9 -3.26 19.04 1.96
N ASN A 10 -2.16 19.15 2.69
CA ASN A 10 -2.05 19.92 3.93
C ASN A 10 -0.60 20.43 4.03
N PRO A 11 -0.32 21.57 4.69
CA PRO A 11 1.01 22.20 4.71
C PRO A 11 2.10 21.40 5.45
N SER A 12 1.79 20.18 5.89
CA SER A 12 2.66 19.22 6.53
C SER A 12 2.52 17.86 5.83
N ASN A 13 3.07 17.71 4.61
CA ASN A 13 2.95 16.51 3.76
C ASN A 13 2.89 15.19 4.57
N GLU A 14 1.69 14.58 4.66
CA GLU A 14 1.46 13.36 5.44
C GLU A 14 1.48 12.12 4.54
N TYR A 15 2.29 11.12 4.91
CA TYR A 15 2.39 9.86 4.19
C TYR A 15 1.58 8.77 4.86
N TYR A 16 0.94 7.94 4.04
CA TYR A 16 -0.05 6.97 4.48
C TYR A 16 0.28 5.58 3.95
N LEU A 17 0.02 4.53 4.73
CA LEU A 17 0.10 3.15 4.25
C LEU A 17 -1.14 2.39 4.67
N THR A 18 -1.54 1.44 3.84
CA THR A 18 -2.56 0.45 4.20
C THR A 18 -1.93 -0.70 4.96
N LEU A 19 -2.75 -1.37 5.78
CA LEU A 19 -2.35 -2.63 6.40
C LEU A 19 -2.01 -3.70 5.36
N ASP A 20 -2.72 -3.73 4.23
CA ASP A 20 -2.44 -4.64 3.12
C ASP A 20 -1.06 -4.39 2.48
N THR A 21 -0.66 -3.12 2.29
CA THR A 21 0.70 -2.79 1.84
C THR A 21 1.74 -3.20 2.87
N ILE A 22 1.48 -2.99 4.17
CA ILE A 22 2.39 -3.41 5.24
C ILE A 22 2.54 -4.94 5.28
N GLU A 23 1.45 -5.68 5.09
CA GLU A 23 1.46 -7.15 4.97
C GLU A 23 2.32 -7.60 3.79
N GLU A 24 2.16 -6.99 2.62
CA GLU A 24 2.97 -7.34 1.45
C GLU A 24 4.46 -7.05 1.69
N ILE A 25 4.79 -5.90 2.27
CA ILE A 25 6.16 -5.55 2.63
C ILE A 25 6.74 -6.60 3.58
N LEU A 26 6.00 -6.99 4.62
CA LEU A 26 6.41 -8.02 5.57
C LEU A 26 6.64 -9.37 4.87
N TYR A 27 5.74 -9.77 3.98
CA TYR A 27 5.85 -11.01 3.22
C TYR A 27 7.09 -11.02 2.33
N ILE A 28 7.32 -9.94 1.57
CA ILE A 28 8.50 -9.80 0.70
C ILE A 28 9.78 -9.87 1.53
N LEU A 29 9.85 -9.15 2.65
CA LEU A 29 11.03 -9.11 3.50
C LEU A 29 11.30 -10.47 4.15
N VAL A 30 10.28 -11.14 4.68
CA VAL A 30 10.46 -12.49 5.24
C VAL A 30 10.95 -13.48 4.19
N LYS A 31 10.35 -13.47 3.00
CA LYS A 31 10.81 -14.32 1.88
C LYS A 31 12.27 -14.00 1.52
N HIS A 32 12.61 -12.72 1.43
CA HIS A 32 13.95 -12.27 1.06
C HIS A 32 15.01 -12.65 2.10
N PHE A 33 14.75 -12.45 3.39
CA PHE A 33 15.73 -12.70 4.46
C PHE A 33 15.83 -14.17 4.85
N SER A 34 14.74 -14.94 4.74
CA SER A 34 14.78 -16.38 4.98
C SER A 34 15.39 -17.15 3.82
N LYS A 35 15.37 -16.59 2.60
CA LYS A 35 15.68 -17.31 1.35
C LYS A 35 14.80 -18.55 1.14
N LYS A 36 13.57 -18.51 1.66
CA LYS A 36 12.60 -19.61 1.61
C LYS A 36 11.39 -19.26 0.77
N SER A 37 10.83 -20.27 0.11
CA SER A 37 9.55 -20.17 -0.58
C SER A 37 8.38 -20.05 0.41
N TYR A 38 7.21 -19.66 -0.10
CA TYR A 38 5.98 -19.61 0.68
C TYR A 38 5.67 -20.96 1.37
N TRP A 39 5.79 -22.06 0.61
CA TRP A 39 5.49 -23.39 1.13
C TRP A 39 6.45 -23.81 2.24
N GLU A 40 7.76 -23.53 2.09
CA GLU A 40 8.74 -23.81 3.15
C GLU A 40 8.49 -23.00 4.42
N LEU A 41 8.13 -21.72 4.28
CA LEU A 41 7.79 -20.86 5.42
C LEU A 41 6.53 -21.34 6.13
N LYS A 42 5.52 -21.77 5.37
CA LYS A 42 4.26 -22.31 5.89
C LYS A 42 4.47 -23.63 6.62
N SER A 43 5.28 -24.52 6.06
CA SER A 43 5.59 -25.82 6.66
C SER A 43 6.55 -25.73 7.85
N ASN A 44 7.28 -24.62 8.03
CA ASN A 44 8.23 -24.46 9.12
C ASN A 44 8.13 -23.07 9.79
N PRO A 45 7.13 -22.86 10.67
CA PRO A 45 6.83 -21.56 11.27
C PRO A 45 7.98 -20.95 12.10
N GLU A 46 8.89 -21.77 12.62
CA GLU A 46 10.04 -21.28 13.41
C GLU A 46 11.02 -20.46 12.55
N ILE A 47 11.19 -20.82 11.27
CA ILE A 47 12.01 -20.04 10.34
C ILE A 47 11.38 -18.65 10.15
N ALA A 48 10.05 -18.60 9.97
CA ALA A 48 9.31 -17.35 9.84
C ALA A 48 9.44 -16.50 11.10
N LYS A 49 9.19 -17.07 12.29
CA LYS A 49 9.34 -16.38 13.59
C LYS A 49 10.74 -15.78 13.77
N ASN A 50 11.79 -16.55 13.49
CA ASN A 50 13.16 -16.07 13.62
C ASN A 50 13.49 -14.96 12.63
N THR A 51 12.90 -15.00 11.43
CA THR A 51 13.05 -13.93 10.43
C THR A 51 12.27 -12.67 10.86
N TYR A 52 11.04 -12.81 11.36
CA TYR A 52 10.24 -11.70 11.86
C TYR A 52 10.92 -10.95 13.00
N LYS A 53 11.60 -11.64 13.92
CA LYS A 53 12.39 -11.00 14.99
C LYS A 53 13.45 -10.03 14.47
N LYS A 54 13.97 -10.25 13.26
CA LYS A 54 14.95 -9.36 12.60
C LYS A 54 14.27 -8.26 11.79
N VAL A 55 13.19 -8.59 11.09
CA VAL A 55 12.50 -7.70 10.13
C VAL A 55 11.58 -6.69 10.81
N ILE A 56 10.80 -7.12 11.82
CA ILE A 56 9.79 -6.26 12.47
C ILE A 56 10.39 -4.99 13.07
N PRO A 57 11.53 -5.01 13.79
CA PRO A 57 12.11 -3.79 14.34
C PRO A 57 12.44 -2.73 13.28
N LEU A 58 12.93 -3.17 12.10
CA LEU A 58 13.28 -2.28 10.99
C LEU A 58 12.03 -1.58 10.44
N ILE A 59 11.00 -2.36 10.13
CA ILE A 59 9.73 -1.84 9.59
C ILE A 59 9.06 -0.95 10.63
N LYS A 60 9.02 -1.36 11.90
CA LYS A 60 8.37 -0.61 12.98
C LYS A 60 9.00 0.78 13.14
N SER A 61 10.32 0.89 13.01
CA SER A 61 11.01 2.19 13.05
C SER A 61 10.59 3.08 11.88
N ILE A 62 10.56 2.55 10.67
CA ILE A 62 10.18 3.30 9.46
C ILE A 62 8.72 3.76 9.55
N LEU A 63 7.80 2.85 9.89
CA LEU A 63 6.39 3.16 10.02
C LEU A 63 6.14 4.26 11.06
N LYS A 64 6.75 4.16 12.24
CA LYS A 64 6.58 5.17 13.30
C LYS A 64 7.10 6.56 12.90
N SER A 65 8.17 6.61 12.12
CA SER A 65 8.84 7.86 11.77
C SER A 65 8.23 8.58 10.56
N PHE A 66 7.68 7.84 9.60
CA PHE A 66 7.34 8.41 8.29
C PHE A 66 5.87 8.24 7.89
N PHE A 67 5.15 7.24 8.41
CA PHE A 67 3.84 6.87 7.86
C PHE A 67 2.74 6.81 8.92
N LYS A 68 1.56 7.29 8.54
CA LYS A 68 0.30 6.99 9.21
C LYS A 68 -0.34 5.75 8.58
N ILE A 69 -1.07 4.98 9.37
CA ILE A 69 -1.80 3.81 8.84
C ILE A 69 -3.25 4.23 8.56
N THR A 70 -3.70 4.05 7.32
CA THR A 70 -5.10 4.31 6.94
C THR A 70 -6.01 3.25 7.55
N LEU A 71 -7.20 3.65 8.00
CA LEU A 71 -8.20 2.72 8.50
C LEU A 71 -9.26 2.50 7.42
N GLN A 72 -9.61 1.23 7.21
CA GLN A 72 -10.81 0.85 6.47
C GLN A 72 -12.01 0.99 7.41
N THR A 73 -13.13 1.46 6.88
CA THR A 73 -14.40 1.51 7.61
C THR A 73 -15.33 0.37 7.20
N LYS A 74 -16.49 0.26 7.85
CA LYS A 74 -17.53 -0.67 7.41
C LYS A 74 -18.04 -0.36 6.00
N ASN A 75 -17.80 0.85 5.46
CA ASN A 75 -18.26 1.26 4.13
C ASN A 75 -17.25 1.01 3.01
N THR A 76 -15.97 0.71 3.32
CA THR A 76 -14.92 0.53 2.31
C THR A 76 -15.30 -0.49 1.23
N HIS A 77 -16.01 -1.57 1.59
CA HIS A 77 -16.44 -2.59 0.64
C HIS A 77 -17.36 -2.06 -0.47
N LYS A 78 -18.21 -1.06 -0.19
CA LYS A 78 -19.10 -0.47 -1.19
C LYS A 78 -18.31 0.34 -2.21
N ILE A 79 -17.35 1.12 -1.73
CA ILE A 79 -16.45 1.92 -2.59
C ILE A 79 -15.57 0.97 -3.41
N LEU A 80 -15.04 -0.08 -2.79
CA LEU A 80 -14.28 -1.12 -3.49
C LEU A 80 -15.05 -1.73 -4.66
N PHE A 81 -16.30 -2.16 -4.45
CA PHE A 81 -17.08 -2.77 -5.53
C PHE A 81 -17.35 -1.78 -6.66
N SER A 82 -17.68 -0.53 -6.32
CA SER A 82 -17.85 0.54 -7.31
C SER A 82 -16.57 0.79 -8.11
N VAL A 83 -15.41 0.80 -7.47
CA VAL A 83 -14.11 0.95 -8.12
C VAL A 83 -13.79 -0.23 -9.04
N CYS A 84 -14.03 -1.46 -8.58
CA CYS A 84 -13.84 -2.66 -9.39
C CYS A 84 -14.69 -2.61 -10.66
N GLU A 85 -15.98 -2.29 -10.52
CA GLU A 85 -16.93 -2.22 -11.63
C GLU A 85 -16.58 -1.09 -12.62
N LYS A 86 -16.22 0.08 -12.09
CA LYS A 86 -15.94 1.28 -12.89
C LYS A 86 -14.63 1.21 -13.65
N TYR A 87 -13.57 0.70 -13.01
CA TYR A 87 -12.21 0.77 -13.54
C TYR A 87 -11.63 -0.59 -13.96
N GLY A 88 -12.33 -1.69 -13.72
CA GLY A 88 -11.85 -3.04 -14.07
C GLY A 88 -10.57 -3.44 -13.33
N LEU A 89 -10.27 -2.79 -12.20
CA LEU A 89 -9.08 -3.05 -11.40
C LEU A 89 -9.16 -4.40 -10.69
N LEU A 90 -8.01 -5.05 -10.52
CA LEU A 90 -7.92 -6.20 -9.65
C LEU A 90 -8.22 -5.80 -8.20
N PRO A 91 -8.75 -6.70 -7.35
CA PRO A 91 -9.29 -6.34 -6.04
C PRO A 91 -8.32 -5.58 -5.13
N LYS A 92 -7.02 -5.87 -5.23
CA LYS A 92 -5.99 -5.20 -4.42
C LYS A 92 -5.81 -3.74 -4.83
N ASP A 93 -5.72 -3.48 -6.13
CA ASP A 93 -5.52 -2.14 -6.67
C ASP A 93 -6.81 -1.31 -6.53
N ALA A 94 -7.95 -1.97 -6.71
CA ALA A 94 -9.26 -1.39 -6.43
C ALA A 94 -9.42 -1.01 -4.95
N LEU A 95 -8.93 -1.85 -4.02
CA LEU A 95 -8.97 -1.55 -2.59
C LEU A 95 -8.08 -0.35 -2.23
N LEU A 96 -6.90 -0.27 -2.84
CA LEU A 96 -6.00 0.86 -2.66
C LEU A 96 -6.67 2.18 -3.05
N LEU A 97 -7.31 2.20 -4.23
CA LEU A 97 -8.03 3.36 -4.72
C LEU A 97 -9.28 3.68 -3.89
N ALA A 98 -10.03 2.65 -3.47
CA ALA A 98 -11.18 2.83 -2.59
C ALA A 98 -10.80 3.47 -1.25
N ILE A 99 -9.64 3.10 -0.70
CA ILE A 99 -9.11 3.70 0.53
C ILE A 99 -8.70 5.16 0.29
N CYS A 100 -8.12 5.49 -0.87
CA CYS A 100 -7.86 6.88 -1.23
C CYS A 100 -9.14 7.71 -1.20
N ILE A 101 -10.17 7.22 -1.89
CA ILE A 101 -11.46 7.89 -2.03
C ILE A 101 -12.12 8.07 -0.66
N GLU A 102 -12.15 7.02 0.16
CA GLU A 102 -12.78 7.05 1.49
C GLU A 102 -12.11 8.02 2.47
N ASN A 103 -10.79 8.22 2.33
CA ASN A 103 -10.00 9.03 3.26
C ASN A 103 -9.66 10.43 2.72
N ASP A 104 -10.27 10.86 1.61
CA ASP A 104 -9.97 12.11 0.91
C ASP A 104 -8.45 12.27 0.62
N ILE A 105 -7.82 11.20 0.14
CA ILE A 105 -6.41 11.19 -0.26
C ILE A 105 -6.36 11.50 -1.76
N ASN A 106 -5.77 12.65 -2.11
CA ASN A 106 -5.74 13.19 -3.46
C ASN A 106 -4.52 12.78 -4.28
N ASN A 107 -3.57 12.05 -3.70
CA ASN A 107 -2.43 11.54 -4.44
C ASN A 107 -2.20 10.06 -4.12
N LEU A 108 -1.81 9.29 -5.14
CA LEU A 108 -1.47 7.89 -5.01
C LEU A 108 -0.06 7.69 -5.57
N ILE A 109 0.90 7.43 -4.68
CA ILE A 109 2.30 7.16 -5.07
C ILE A 109 2.45 5.68 -5.39
N THR A 110 2.61 5.33 -6.66
CA THR A 110 2.75 3.93 -7.05
C THR A 110 3.70 3.76 -8.22
N LEU A 111 4.52 2.70 -8.18
CA LEU A 111 5.33 2.29 -9.33
C LEU A 111 4.55 1.36 -10.28
N ASP A 112 3.30 1.07 -9.93
CA ASP A 112 2.39 0.30 -10.76
C ASP A 112 1.96 1.09 -11.99
N LYS A 113 2.12 0.48 -13.16
CA LYS A 113 1.64 1.07 -14.41
C LYS A 113 0.16 0.85 -14.63
N ASP A 114 -0.46 -0.07 -13.89
CA ASP A 114 -1.88 -0.38 -14.02
C ASP A 114 -2.75 0.85 -13.66
N PHE A 115 -2.25 1.74 -12.81
CA PHE A 115 -2.91 3.02 -12.50
C PHE A 115 -2.61 4.14 -13.49
N CYS A 116 -1.48 4.09 -14.23
CA CYS A 116 -1.07 5.18 -15.12
C CYS A 116 -2.01 5.37 -16.32
N ASN A 117 -2.73 4.32 -16.71
CA ASN A 117 -3.66 4.37 -17.85
C ASN A 117 -5.11 4.66 -17.42
N LEU A 118 -5.38 4.81 -16.12
CA LEU A 118 -6.72 5.09 -15.64
C LEU A 118 -7.02 6.58 -15.76
N SER A 119 -8.09 6.89 -16.49
CA SER A 119 -8.73 8.21 -16.43
C SER A 119 -9.63 8.24 -15.20
N LEU A 120 -9.05 8.52 -14.04
CA LEU A 120 -9.80 8.64 -12.79
C LEU A 120 -10.70 9.88 -12.85
N GLU A 121 -11.99 9.70 -12.60
CA GLU A 121 -12.92 10.82 -12.43
C GLU A 121 -12.78 11.47 -11.04
N GLU A 122 -12.23 10.72 -10.08
CA GLU A 122 -11.91 11.22 -8.76
C GLU A 122 -10.68 12.13 -8.81
N SER A 123 -10.60 13.10 -7.90
CA SER A 123 -9.49 14.06 -7.79
C SER A 123 -8.24 13.44 -7.16
N ILE A 124 -7.81 12.30 -7.69
CA ILE A 124 -6.66 11.50 -7.26
C ILE A 124 -5.59 11.56 -8.34
N ASN A 125 -4.46 12.17 -8.01
CA ASN A 125 -3.29 12.24 -8.89
C ASN A 125 -2.44 10.98 -8.70
N ILE A 126 -2.10 10.30 -9.79
CA ILE A 126 -1.14 9.20 -9.76
C ILE A 126 0.28 9.77 -9.84
N ILE A 127 1.13 9.35 -8.92
CA ILE A 127 2.52 9.79 -8.81
C ILE A 127 3.41 8.56 -8.97
N SER A 128 4.07 8.46 -10.12
CA SER A 128 4.83 7.29 -10.53
C SER A 128 6.32 7.53 -10.66
N THR A 129 6.74 8.80 -10.62
CA THR A 129 8.14 9.20 -10.73
C THR A 129 8.57 10.14 -9.62
N TYR A 130 9.87 10.12 -9.31
CA TYR A 130 10.47 11.08 -8.38
C TYR A 130 10.24 12.54 -8.81
N LYS A 131 10.27 12.82 -10.12
CA LYS A 131 10.03 14.17 -10.66
C LYS A 131 8.59 14.64 -10.45
N GLU A 132 7.63 13.74 -10.37
CA GLU A 132 6.23 14.07 -10.01
C GLU A 132 6.12 14.29 -8.51
N LEU A 133 6.85 13.51 -7.71
CA LEU A 133 6.93 13.64 -6.26
C LEU A 133 7.56 14.97 -5.80
N GLU A 134 8.46 15.57 -6.55
CA GLU A 134 9.05 16.88 -6.23
C GLU A 134 8.09 18.06 -6.43
N LYS A 135 6.95 17.87 -7.13
CA LYS A 135 6.03 18.94 -7.53
C LYS A 135 4.84 19.14 -6.59
N ILE A 136 4.78 18.35 -5.51
CA ILE A 136 3.68 18.23 -4.56
C ILE A 136 4.15 18.54 -3.15
#